data_AF-A0A401Y950-F1
#
_entry.id   AF-A0A401Y950-F1
#
_cell.length_a   1.000
_cell.length_b   1.000
_cell.length_c   1.000
_cell.angle_alpha   90.00
_cell.angle_beta   90.00
_cell.angle_gamma   90.00
#
_symmetry.space_group_name_H-M   'P 1'
#
loop_
_entity.id
_entity.type
_entity.pdbx_description
1 polymer ?
#
loop_
_entity_poly.entity_id
_entity_poly.type
_entity_poly.pdbx_seq_one_letter_code
_entity_poly.pdbx_strand_id
1 'polypeptide(L)'
;MTDHNETRQHSDTSEADADAAVPVFENPEIGDRSDYPTETTDGPILIANEFADVVVRKIETRNGMRLDIWSPRRGSRIMLDALALDCLSYQEPELITQLLARRPAP
;
A
#
# COMPACT_ATOMS: atom_id res chain seq x y z
N MET A 1 -10.77 -57.34 25.76
CA MET A 1 -9.32 -57.13 25.57
C MET A 1 -9.13 -56.71 24.13
N THR A 2 -8.97 -55.46 23.72
CA THR A 2 -9.31 -54.12 24.20
C THR A 2 -9.40 -53.29 22.91
N ASP A 3 -10.36 -52.37 22.84
CA ASP A 3 -10.68 -51.49 21.72
C ASP A 3 -9.48 -50.78 21.07
N HIS A 4 -9.52 -50.69 19.74
CA HIS A 4 -8.74 -49.72 18.96
C HIS A 4 -9.46 -48.36 19.02
N ASN A 5 -8.95 -47.45 19.85
CA ASN A 5 -9.37 -46.05 19.86
C ASN A 5 -8.12 -45.17 19.96
N GLU A 6 -7.49 -44.88 18.82
CA GLU A 6 -6.45 -43.85 18.76
C GLU A 6 -7.10 -42.47 18.65
N THR A 7 -7.02 -41.79 19.79
CA THR A 7 -7.51 -40.45 20.05
C THR A 7 -6.71 -39.42 19.25
N ARG A 8 -7.44 -38.60 18.47
CA ARG A 8 -6.97 -37.32 17.93
C ARG A 8 -6.39 -36.47 19.07
N GLN A 9 -5.09 -36.22 19.04
CA GLN A 9 -4.49 -35.13 19.81
C GLN A 9 -4.33 -33.93 18.90
N HIS A 10 -5.20 -32.95 19.11
CA HIS A 10 -5.01 -31.56 18.72
C HIS A 10 -3.80 -31.01 19.49
N SER A 11 -2.68 -30.80 18.81
CA SER A 11 -1.62 -29.92 19.32
C SER A 11 -1.86 -28.53 18.74
N ASP A 12 -2.51 -27.73 19.57
CA ASP A 12 -2.71 -26.29 19.48
C ASP A 12 -1.33 -25.62 19.50
N THR A 13 -0.86 -25.11 18.35
CA THR A 13 0.35 -24.30 18.26
C THR A 13 -0.06 -22.88 17.90
N SER A 14 -0.43 -22.13 18.94
CA SER A 14 -0.08 -20.72 19.17
C SER A 14 0.23 -19.88 17.91
N GLU A 15 -0.80 -19.30 17.30
CA GLU A 15 -0.67 -18.09 16.49
C GLU A 15 -0.31 -16.90 17.40
N ALA A 16 0.99 -16.76 17.68
CA ALA A 16 1.54 -15.58 18.32
C ALA A 16 2.65 -15.00 17.42
N ASP A 17 2.55 -13.69 17.19
CA ASP A 17 3.45 -12.82 16.43
C ASP A 17 3.44 -13.01 14.90
N ALA A 18 2.32 -12.58 14.30
CA ALA A 18 2.37 -11.97 12.96
C ALA A 18 3.14 -10.64 13.08
N ASP A 19 4.47 -10.75 13.08
CA ASP A 19 5.38 -9.64 12.89
C ASP A 19 4.86 -8.82 11.72
N ALA A 20 4.46 -7.57 11.99
CA ALA A 20 4.01 -6.65 10.96
C ALA A 20 5.21 -6.39 10.08
N ALA A 21 5.36 -7.20 9.03
CA ALA A 21 6.52 -7.21 8.17
C ALA A 21 6.81 -5.78 7.75
N VAL A 22 7.94 -5.26 8.24
CA VAL A 22 8.44 -3.95 7.81
C VAL A 22 8.52 -4.03 6.29
N PRO A 23 7.83 -3.17 5.54
CA PRO A 23 7.86 -3.23 4.10
C PRO A 23 9.32 -3.06 3.67
N VAL A 24 9.90 -4.14 3.14
CA VAL A 24 11.24 -4.11 2.58
C VAL A 24 11.13 -3.36 1.27
N PHE A 25 11.48 -2.09 1.29
CA PHE A 25 11.65 -1.33 0.07
C PHE A 25 12.91 -1.83 -0.62
N GLU A 26 12.75 -2.52 -1.74
CA GLU A 26 13.87 -2.83 -2.63
C GLU A 26 14.42 -1.49 -3.11
N ASN A 27 15.64 -1.15 -2.68
CA ASN A 27 16.40 -0.04 -3.22
C ASN A 27 17.44 -0.62 -4.19
N PRO A 28 17.06 -0.94 -5.43
CA PRO A 28 17.99 -1.53 -6.40
C PRO A 28 19.21 -0.63 -6.59
N GLU A 29 20.38 -1.25 -6.78
CA GLU A 29 21.56 -0.47 -7.17
C GLU A 29 21.29 0.25 -8.49
N ILE A 30 21.86 1.45 -8.65
CA ILE A 30 21.68 2.27 -9.86
C ILE A 30 22.13 1.46 -11.08
N GLY A 31 21.17 1.05 -11.92
CA GLY A 31 21.40 0.21 -13.10
C GLY A 31 20.74 -1.17 -13.03
N ASP A 32 20.28 -1.60 -11.86
CA ASP A 32 19.49 -2.81 -11.71
C ASP A 32 18.04 -2.54 -12.11
N ARG A 33 17.48 -3.39 -12.97
CA ARG A 33 16.12 -3.22 -13.47
C ARG A 33 15.19 -3.73 -12.37
N SER A 34 14.57 -2.81 -11.63
CA SER A 34 13.49 -3.20 -10.73
C SER A 34 12.42 -3.94 -11.53
N ASP A 35 12.23 -5.22 -11.22
CA ASP A 35 11.20 -6.07 -11.82
C ASP A 35 9.84 -5.70 -11.21
N TYR A 36 9.39 -4.48 -11.49
CA TYR A 36 8.03 -4.09 -11.16
C TYR A 36 7.06 -4.97 -11.95
N PRO A 37 6.01 -5.51 -11.32
CA PRO A 37 4.98 -6.26 -12.03
C PRO A 37 4.43 -5.39 -13.16
N THR A 38 4.55 -5.90 -14.38
CA THR A 38 4.06 -5.23 -15.60
C THR A 38 2.58 -5.49 -15.85
N GLU A 39 1.98 -6.39 -15.07
CA GLU A 39 0.55 -6.65 -15.14
C GLU A 39 -0.22 -5.42 -14.68
N THR A 40 -0.98 -4.85 -15.61
CA THR A 40 -1.80 -3.69 -15.33
C THR A 40 -3.10 -4.17 -14.69
N THR A 41 -3.47 -3.59 -13.56
CA THR A 41 -4.79 -3.84 -12.97
C THR A 41 -5.78 -2.81 -13.51
N ASP A 42 -6.85 -3.27 -14.16
CA ASP A 42 -7.94 -2.41 -14.67
C ASP A 42 -8.85 -1.86 -13.55
N GLY A 43 -8.69 -2.37 -12.33
CA GLY A 43 -9.48 -2.02 -11.15
C GLY A 43 -8.77 -1.08 -10.16
N PRO A 44 -9.50 -0.57 -9.15
CA PRO A 44 -8.90 0.18 -8.07
C PRO A 44 -7.94 -0.68 -7.25
N ILE A 45 -6.80 -0.11 -6.89
CA ILE A 45 -5.83 -0.70 -5.98
C ILE A 45 -6.13 -0.17 -4.59
N LEU A 46 -6.38 -1.07 -3.63
CA LEU A 46 -6.52 -0.72 -2.22
C LEU A 46 -5.14 -0.82 -1.55
N ILE A 47 -4.70 0.26 -0.93
CA ILE A 47 -3.50 0.29 -0.09
C ILE A 47 -3.99 0.62 1.33
N ALA A 48 -3.74 -0.27 2.27
CA ALA A 48 -4.20 -0.10 3.65
C ALA A 48 -3.15 -0.57 4.65
N ASN A 49 -3.11 0.12 5.79
CA ASN A 49 -2.36 -0.25 6.98
C ASN A 49 -3.17 0.13 8.24
N GLU A 50 -2.56 0.04 9.41
CA GLU A 50 -3.20 0.35 10.69
C GLU A 50 -3.58 1.83 10.86
N PHE A 51 -2.97 2.73 10.07
CA PHE A 51 -3.16 4.18 10.17
C PHE A 51 -4.00 4.80 9.04
N ALA A 52 -4.11 4.11 7.91
CA ALA A 52 -4.71 4.64 6.69
C ALA A 52 -5.27 3.54 5.77
N ASP A 53 -6.33 3.89 5.07
CA ASP A 53 -6.88 3.21 3.91
C ASP A 53 -6.98 4.21 2.75
N VAL A 54 -6.41 3.84 1.60
CA VAL A 54 -6.50 4.64 0.38
C VAL A 54 -6.83 3.75 -0.81
N VAL A 55 -7.76 4.23 -1.62
CA VAL A 55 -8.15 3.63 -2.89
C VAL A 55 -7.48 4.44 -3.99
N VAL A 56 -6.67 3.78 -4.79
CA VAL A 56 -5.93 4.37 -5.92
C VAL A 56 -6.53 3.84 -7.20
N ARG A 57 -6.89 4.73 -8.12
CA ARG A 57 -7.39 4.31 -9.44
C ARG A 57 -6.93 5.25 -10.54
N LYS A 58 -6.75 4.69 -11.73
CA LYS A 58 -6.55 5.46 -12.95
C LYS A 58 -7.90 5.96 -13.45
N ILE A 59 -8.02 7.24 -13.78
CA ILE A 59 -9.24 7.81 -14.38
C ILE A 59 -8.93 8.61 -15.65
N GLU A 60 -9.78 8.46 -16.65
CA GLU A 60 -9.74 9.26 -17.88
C GLU A 60 -10.48 10.58 -17.65
N THR A 61 -9.86 11.67 -18.08
CA THR A 61 -10.49 13.00 -18.08
C THR A 61 -10.32 13.63 -19.46
N ARG A 62 -11.07 14.70 -19.75
CA ARG A 62 -10.86 15.50 -20.97
C ARG A 62 -9.43 16.04 -21.15
N ASN A 63 -8.68 16.15 -20.05
CA ASN A 63 -7.31 16.69 -20.02
C ASN A 63 -6.26 15.57 -19.87
N GLY A 64 -6.62 14.35 -20.27
CA GLY A 64 -5.79 13.16 -20.16
C GLY A 64 -5.99 12.39 -18.86
N MET A 65 -5.09 11.45 -18.60
CA MET A 65 -5.13 10.55 -17.45
C MET A 65 -4.91 11.29 -16.14
N ARG A 66 -5.55 10.82 -15.07
CA ARG A 66 -5.25 11.21 -13.70
C ARG A 66 -5.16 9.97 -12.81
N LEU A 67 -4.32 10.05 -11.79
CA LEU A 67 -4.33 9.15 -10.65
C LEU A 67 -5.26 9.73 -9.60
N ASP A 68 -6.36 9.06 -9.33
CA ASP A 68 -7.31 9.41 -8.29
C ASP A 68 -6.95 8.66 -7.01
N ILE A 69 -6.63 9.39 -5.96
CA ILE A 69 -6.29 8.85 -4.64
C ILE A 69 -7.35 9.33 -3.66
N TRP A 70 -8.10 8.40 -3.10
CA TRP A 70 -9.18 8.67 -2.16
C TRP A 70 -8.92 7.97 -0.84
N SER A 71 -9.03 8.69 0.27
CA SER A 71 -9.04 8.11 1.62
C SER A 71 -10.47 8.14 2.18
N PRO A 72 -11.16 6.98 2.23
CA PRO A 72 -12.53 6.91 2.72
C PRO A 72 -12.65 7.39 4.17
N ARG A 73 -11.79 6.89 5.07
CA ARG A 73 -11.87 7.23 6.51
C ARG A 73 -11.57 8.69 6.81
N ARG A 74 -10.70 9.33 6.02
CA ARG A 74 -10.36 10.76 6.20
C ARG A 74 -11.24 11.69 5.38
N GLY A 75 -12.07 11.17 4.48
CA GLY A 75 -12.90 11.97 3.56
C GLY A 75 -12.09 12.84 2.59
N SER A 76 -10.78 12.59 2.46
CA SER A 76 -9.90 13.37 1.59
C SER A 76 -9.69 12.68 0.25
N ARG A 77 -9.45 13.49 -0.78
CA ARG A 77 -9.28 13.01 -2.14
C ARG A 77 -8.40 13.96 -2.94
N ILE A 78 -7.54 13.42 -3.78
CA ILE A 78 -6.69 14.18 -4.69
C ILE A 78 -6.62 13.49 -6.06
N MET A 79 -6.54 14.31 -7.11
CA MET A 79 -6.32 13.84 -8.47
C MET A 79 -5.00 14.40 -8.98
N LEU A 80 -4.05 13.53 -9.30
CA LEU A 80 -2.72 13.89 -9.76
C LEU A 80 -2.58 13.58 -11.24
N ASP A 81 -2.00 14.52 -12.00
CA ASP A 81 -1.57 14.25 -13.37
C ASP A 81 -0.13 13.73 -13.41
N ALA A 82 0.35 13.40 -14.60
CA ALA A 82 1.69 12.88 -14.78
C ALA A 82 2.78 13.87 -14.31
N LEU A 83 2.58 15.18 -14.52
CA LEU A 83 3.55 16.19 -14.11
C LEU A 83 3.60 16.35 -12.59
N ALA A 84 2.45 16.33 -11.92
CA ALA A 84 2.39 16.36 -10.47
C ALA A 84 3.04 15.12 -9.84
N LEU A 85 2.85 13.93 -10.43
CA LEU A 85 3.50 12.70 -9.98
C LEU A 85 5.02 12.74 -10.20
N ASP A 86 5.46 13.23 -11.35
CA ASP A 86 6.88 13.43 -11.65
C ASP A 86 7.53 14.36 -10.61
N CYS A 87 6.90 15.52 -10.35
CA CYS A 87 7.34 16.43 -9.31
C CYS A 87 7.43 15.77 -7.92
N LEU A 88 6.43 14.94 -7.55
CA LEU A 88 6.43 14.22 -6.28
C LEU A 88 7.54 13.17 -6.20
N SER A 89 7.89 12.53 -7.32
CA SER A 89 8.91 11.48 -7.36
C SER A 89 10.33 12.00 -7.09
N TYR A 90 10.57 13.30 -7.29
CA TYR A 90 11.83 13.97 -6.99
C TYR A 90 11.92 14.54 -5.56
N GLN A 91 10.88 14.36 -4.74
CA GLN A 91 10.90 14.90 -3.38
C GLN A 91 11.60 13.94 -2.43
N GLU A 92 12.47 14.50 -1.59
CA GLU A 92 13.12 13.74 -0.51
C GLU A 92 12.07 13.23 0.51
N PRO A 93 12.23 12.02 1.06
CA PRO A 93 11.30 11.44 2.05
C PRO A 93 11.04 12.35 3.26
N GLU A 94 12.03 13.17 3.65
CA GLU A 94 11.94 14.13 4.74
C GLU A 94 10.87 15.20 4.47
N LEU A 95 10.70 15.63 3.21
CA LEU A 95 9.65 16.59 2.86
C LEU A 95 8.27 15.97 3.09
N ILE A 96 8.07 14.73 2.65
CA ILE A 96 6.80 14.01 2.80
C ILE A 96 6.47 13.85 4.29
N THR A 97 7.46 13.48 5.10
CA THR A 97 7.32 13.37 6.56
C THR A 97 6.89 14.71 7.19
N GLN A 98 7.49 15.83 6.76
CA GLN A 98 7.09 17.15 7.24
C GLN A 98 5.67 17.53 6.82
N LEU A 99 5.24 17.16 5.60
CA LEU A 99 3.86 17.41 5.14
C LEU A 99 2.84 16.64 6.00
N LEU A 100 3.14 15.41 6.39
CA LEU A 100 2.29 14.59 7.26
C LEU A 100 2.20 15.15 8.70
N ALA A 101 3.30 15.72 9.21
CA ALA A 101 3.32 16.33 10.54
C ALA A 101 2.54 17.66 10.60
N ARG A 102 2.33 18.32 9.45
CA ARG A 102 1.55 19.56 9.39
C ARG A 102 0.06 19.24 9.52
N ARG A 103 -0.64 20.06 10.31
CA ARG A 103 -2.11 20.11 10.24
C ARG A 103 -2.46 20.91 8.98
N PRO A 104 -3.11 20.32 7.96
CA PRO A 104 -3.58 21.10 6.83
C PRO A 104 -4.56 22.17 7.31
N ALA A 105 -4.56 23.33 6.65
CA ALA A 105 -5.55 24.38 6.91
C ALA A 105 -6.98 23.81 6.74
N PRO A 106 -7.95 24.26 7.55
CA PRO A 106 -9.32 23.77 7.49
C PRO A 106 -9.98 24.02 6.13
#